data_AF-A0A964R1L4-F1
#
_entry.id   AF-A0A964R1L4-F1
#
_cell.length_a   1.000
_cell.length_b   1.000
_cell.length_c   1.000
_cell.angle_alpha   90.00
_cell.angle_beta   90.00
_cell.angle_gamma   90.00
#
_symmetry.space_group_name_H-M   'P 1'
#
loop_
_entity.id
_entity.type
_entity.pdbx_description
1 polymer ?
#
loop_
_entity_poly.entity_id
_entity_poly.type
_entity_poly.pdbx_seq_one_letter_code
_entity_poly.pdbx_strand_id
1 'polypeptide(L)'
;MNHIARRLLSVVLLAQVSRAAETNLVRNLNTPRTFPAVASRAAWEQRAQEIREQVLVSCGLWPMPEKTPLHPQVFGKIEREGYSIERVYFQPSPGFYLAGNLYRPVGKGRGPFPGVLLPHGHWTEGRLVDSADASVPALGISFARQGMVAFAYDMVGYNDTRFAGSSTNVPAYNTNRMFGTNRTDELWNISLMGLQTWNSIRALDFLESLPGVDKKRLACTGPSGGGTQTFMLGAVDDRLAAQAPICMVSSTMQGGCSCENAPGLRVEYSNMEIAAAAAPRPQILIAATGDWTKMTLEVEGPAVGKIYELLGAKDRLRYTRFDFGHNYNQTSREAVYDWFGRWLLKHPDPASLKEQPFGREPVADLRVFPDGKLPAGAVTKDQFSESLKRARREQWRKLVPKDKSSFKKFREVMLPAWRHTLQFSPVLAGGDGGSAVGTVLTRVGGGADDGEGLKLIANSNPLVKLSNSQITCKPVAAASAEHTNFFSTYNRTLAQENCRQIISGCIWDHEARHTKVKILLGTAQTGLWVLLAAPAADVVIANCGARDVSTDEALLAPGVFCPGLRTIGGFQGAAMLAAPHPLLLHNVGEKFPTDDIRAAYRALGASDKLRIETKQLSDEEIAAWISKVK
;
A
#
# COMPACT_ATOMS: atom_id res chain seq x y z
N MET A 1 -8.69 -41.10 -18.44
CA MET A 1 -8.56 -40.09 -17.36
C MET A 1 -7.12 -39.87 -16.83
N ASN A 2 -6.05 -40.47 -17.37
CA ASN A 2 -4.70 -40.40 -16.76
C ASN A 2 -3.67 -39.40 -17.38
N HIS A 3 -3.97 -38.74 -18.50
CA HIS A 3 -3.01 -37.80 -19.14
C HIS A 3 -3.24 -36.33 -18.81
N ILE A 4 -4.47 -35.91 -18.52
CA ILE A 4 -4.81 -34.51 -18.21
C ILE A 4 -4.39 -34.16 -16.77
N ALA A 5 -4.63 -35.07 -15.81
CA ALA A 5 -4.20 -34.90 -14.42
C ALA A 5 -2.67 -34.82 -14.27
N ARG A 6 -1.91 -35.63 -15.03
CA ARG A 6 -0.44 -35.55 -15.06
C ARG A 6 0.06 -34.23 -15.66
N ARG A 7 -0.59 -33.69 -16.68
CA ARG A 7 -0.23 -32.37 -17.24
C ARG A 7 -0.52 -31.22 -16.27
N LEU A 8 -1.67 -31.24 -15.58
CA LEU A 8 -1.99 -30.28 -14.52
C LEU A 8 -0.99 -30.36 -13.35
N LEU A 9 -0.65 -31.56 -12.90
CA LEU A 9 0.35 -31.78 -11.83
C LEU A 9 1.73 -31.25 -12.24
N SER A 10 2.13 -31.48 -13.50
CA SER A 10 3.42 -31.03 -14.05
C SER A 10 3.49 -29.51 -14.16
N VAL A 11 2.41 -28.86 -14.59
CA VAL A 11 2.32 -27.39 -14.72
C VAL A 11 2.31 -26.71 -13.35
N VAL A 12 1.63 -27.29 -12.37
CA VAL A 12 1.62 -26.79 -10.98
C VAL A 12 3.00 -26.98 -10.32
N LEU A 13 3.67 -28.11 -10.54
CA LEU A 13 5.02 -28.36 -10.03
C LEU A 13 6.07 -27.44 -10.68
N LEU A 14 5.97 -27.20 -12.00
CA LEU A 14 6.83 -26.24 -12.71
C LEU A 14 6.60 -24.80 -12.26
N ALA A 15 5.35 -24.40 -11.96
CA ALA A 15 5.02 -23.09 -11.39
C ALA A 15 5.52 -22.93 -9.94
N GLN A 16 5.58 -24.02 -9.16
CA GLN A 16 6.16 -24.03 -7.82
C GLN A 16 7.69 -24.03 -7.85
N VAL A 17 8.33 -24.73 -8.78
CA VAL A 17 9.79 -24.75 -8.94
C VAL A 17 10.30 -23.42 -9.51
N SER A 18 9.57 -22.77 -10.42
CA SER A 18 9.91 -21.42 -10.90
C SER A 18 9.69 -20.34 -9.83
N ARG A 19 8.62 -20.44 -9.02
CA ARG A 19 8.43 -19.59 -7.84
C ARG A 19 9.46 -19.85 -6.73
N ALA A 20 9.89 -21.08 -6.52
CA ALA A 20 10.93 -21.42 -5.55
C ALA A 20 12.32 -20.90 -5.97
N ALA A 21 12.59 -20.76 -7.27
CA ALA A 21 13.78 -20.08 -7.76
C ALA A 21 13.74 -18.55 -7.52
N GLU A 22 12.56 -17.92 -7.55
CA GLU A 22 12.38 -16.50 -7.20
C GLU A 22 12.48 -16.23 -5.68
N THR A 23 12.18 -17.21 -4.81
CA THR A 23 12.14 -17.01 -3.35
C THR A 23 13.50 -16.74 -2.67
N ASN A 24 14.62 -16.83 -3.39
CA ASN A 24 15.95 -16.54 -2.84
C ASN A 24 16.53 -15.18 -3.28
N LEU A 25 15.85 -14.43 -4.16
CA LEU A 25 16.35 -13.13 -4.61
C LEU A 25 15.85 -12.01 -3.70
N VAL A 26 16.76 -11.39 -2.95
CA VAL A 26 16.48 -10.13 -2.25
C VAL A 26 16.30 -9.03 -3.29
N ARG A 27 15.08 -8.51 -3.40
CA ARG A 27 14.73 -7.43 -4.30
C ARG A 27 15.13 -6.08 -3.70
N ASN A 28 15.51 -5.15 -4.54
CA ASN A 28 15.75 -3.75 -4.18
C ASN A 28 15.09 -2.84 -5.21
N LEU A 29 15.27 -1.53 -5.05
CA LEU A 29 14.64 -0.52 -5.90
C LEU A 29 15.01 -0.61 -7.39
N ASN A 30 16.10 -1.31 -7.74
CA ASN A 30 16.58 -1.49 -9.11
C ASN A 30 16.40 -2.91 -9.65
N THR A 31 15.79 -3.82 -8.87
CA THR A 31 15.53 -5.19 -9.35
C THR A 31 14.49 -5.15 -10.47
N PRO A 32 14.80 -5.67 -11.68
CA PRO A 32 13.86 -5.67 -12.79
C PRO A 32 12.52 -6.32 -12.43
N ARG A 33 11.44 -5.72 -12.90
CA ARG A 33 10.05 -6.10 -12.68
C ARG A 33 9.43 -6.48 -14.02
N THR A 34 8.67 -7.56 -14.02
CA THR A 34 7.87 -7.99 -15.16
C THR A 34 6.42 -7.63 -14.91
N PHE A 35 5.72 -7.19 -15.95
CA PHE A 35 4.27 -7.01 -15.86
C PHE A 35 3.58 -8.37 -15.97
N PRO A 36 2.69 -8.75 -15.05
CA PRO A 36 2.06 -10.07 -15.04
C PRO A 36 1.10 -10.23 -16.23
N ALA A 37 0.96 -11.47 -16.73
CA ALA A 37 -0.05 -11.78 -17.72
C ALA A 37 -1.46 -11.64 -17.12
N VAL A 38 -2.37 -10.99 -17.84
CA VAL A 38 -3.76 -10.77 -17.41
C VAL A 38 -4.71 -11.38 -18.42
N ALA A 39 -5.45 -12.41 -18.01
CA ALA A 39 -6.20 -13.28 -18.92
C ALA A 39 -7.57 -12.73 -19.34
N SER A 40 -8.18 -11.84 -18.56
CA SER A 40 -9.52 -11.32 -18.82
C SER A 40 -9.76 -9.99 -18.12
N ARG A 41 -10.81 -9.27 -18.54
CA ARG A 41 -11.28 -8.05 -17.87
C ARG A 41 -11.54 -8.28 -16.38
N ALA A 42 -12.23 -9.36 -16.03
CA ALA A 42 -12.53 -9.69 -14.63
C ALA A 42 -11.25 -9.95 -13.81
N ALA A 43 -10.25 -10.63 -14.40
CA ALA A 43 -8.96 -10.84 -13.76
C ALA A 43 -8.21 -9.51 -13.55
N TRP A 44 -8.31 -8.57 -14.49
CA TRP A 44 -7.76 -7.23 -14.32
C TRP A 44 -8.49 -6.45 -13.22
N GLU A 45 -9.82 -6.43 -13.23
CA GLU A 45 -10.63 -5.69 -12.26
C GLU A 45 -10.34 -6.17 -10.83
N GLN A 46 -10.22 -7.49 -10.64
CA GLN A 46 -9.77 -8.07 -9.38
C GLN A 46 -8.35 -7.58 -9.02
N ARG A 47 -7.38 -7.69 -9.94
CA ARG A 47 -6.00 -7.26 -9.68
C ARG A 47 -5.91 -5.76 -9.37
N ALA A 48 -6.65 -4.91 -10.07
CA ALA A 48 -6.69 -3.47 -9.84
C ALA A 48 -7.23 -3.14 -8.44
N GLN A 49 -8.25 -3.87 -7.99
CA GLN A 49 -8.76 -3.77 -6.63
C GLN A 49 -7.70 -4.21 -5.60
N GLU A 50 -6.97 -5.30 -5.86
CA GLU A 50 -5.88 -5.76 -4.98
C GLU A 50 -4.73 -4.76 -4.90
N ILE A 51 -4.35 -4.15 -6.03
CA ILE A 51 -3.34 -3.09 -6.10
C ILE A 51 -3.80 -1.89 -5.26
N ARG A 52 -5.04 -1.43 -5.42
CA ARG A 52 -5.60 -0.31 -4.66
C ARG A 52 -5.57 -0.59 -3.16
N GLU A 53 -6.05 -1.76 -2.74
CA GLU A 53 -6.00 -2.18 -1.34
C GLU A 53 -4.56 -2.24 -0.82
N GLN A 54 -3.62 -2.80 -1.59
CA GLN A 54 -2.21 -2.84 -1.20
C GLN A 54 -1.65 -1.43 -1.02
N VAL A 55 -1.92 -0.51 -1.94
CA VAL A 55 -1.48 0.89 -1.81
C VAL A 55 -2.03 1.49 -0.51
N LEU A 56 -3.33 1.36 -0.26
CA LEU A 56 -3.96 1.91 0.94
C LEU A 56 -3.40 1.28 2.22
N VAL A 57 -3.22 -0.04 2.26
CA VAL A 57 -2.67 -0.75 3.43
C VAL A 57 -1.22 -0.31 3.69
N SER A 58 -0.35 -0.36 2.68
CA SER A 58 1.07 0.02 2.80
C SER A 58 1.26 1.49 3.17
N CYS A 59 0.45 2.38 2.60
CA CYS A 59 0.48 3.81 2.94
C CYS A 59 -0.17 4.09 4.31
N GLY A 60 -0.72 3.09 4.98
CA GLY A 60 -1.35 3.25 6.28
C GLY A 60 -2.66 4.02 6.23
N LEU A 61 -3.34 3.96 5.09
CA LEU A 61 -4.62 4.59 4.77
C LEU A 61 -5.77 3.58 4.70
N TRP A 62 -5.58 2.36 5.19
CA TRP A 62 -6.63 1.33 5.25
C TRP A 62 -6.98 0.98 6.71
N PRO A 63 -8.27 1.00 7.10
CA PRO A 63 -9.36 1.69 6.39
C PRO A 63 -9.06 3.19 6.26
N MET A 64 -9.75 3.86 5.31
CA MET A 64 -9.49 5.28 5.03
C MET A 64 -9.57 6.12 6.31
N PRO A 65 -8.54 6.95 6.61
CA PRO A 65 -8.60 7.87 7.74
C PRO A 65 -9.77 8.85 7.60
N GLU A 66 -10.26 9.32 8.74
CA GLU A 66 -11.30 10.34 8.75
C GLU A 66 -10.77 11.65 8.14
N LYS A 67 -11.50 12.21 7.17
CA LYS A 67 -11.17 13.50 6.56
C LYS A 67 -11.62 14.63 7.48
N THR A 68 -10.67 15.28 8.16
CA THR A 68 -10.93 16.46 9.00
C THR A 68 -11.11 17.73 8.16
N PRO A 69 -11.76 18.80 8.64
CA PRO A 69 -11.84 20.06 7.90
C PRO A 69 -10.46 20.61 7.51
N LEU A 70 -10.32 21.11 6.27
CA LEU A 70 -9.04 21.57 5.72
C LEU A 70 -8.59 22.93 6.27
N HIS A 71 -9.53 23.83 6.61
CA HIS A 71 -9.26 25.21 7.00
C HIS A 71 -8.31 25.97 6.04
N PRO A 72 -8.62 26.03 4.73
CA PRO A 72 -7.72 26.63 3.76
C PRO A 72 -7.62 28.14 3.94
N GLN A 73 -6.40 28.66 3.81
CA GLN A 73 -6.10 30.08 3.72
C GLN A 73 -5.54 30.34 2.34
N VAL A 74 -6.21 31.19 1.56
CA VAL A 74 -5.82 31.59 0.21
C VAL A 74 -5.60 33.11 0.23
N PHE A 75 -4.39 33.57 -0.10
CA PHE A 75 -4.03 34.98 0.06
C PHE A 75 -2.91 35.44 -0.88
N GLY A 76 -2.68 36.75 -0.91
CA GLY A 76 -1.56 37.33 -1.64
C GLY A 76 -1.69 37.18 -3.15
N LYS A 77 -2.87 37.48 -3.69
CA LYS A 77 -3.17 37.37 -5.12
C LYS A 77 -2.27 38.28 -5.95
N ILE A 78 -1.59 37.69 -6.92
CA ILE A 78 -0.80 38.37 -7.94
C ILE A 78 -1.48 38.11 -9.28
N GLU A 79 -1.96 39.16 -9.93
CA GLU A 79 -2.55 39.08 -11.27
C GLU A 79 -1.51 39.41 -12.34
N ARG A 80 -1.58 38.67 -13.45
CA ARG A 80 -0.75 38.78 -14.65
C ARG A 80 -1.62 38.55 -15.87
N GLU A 81 -1.04 38.73 -17.04
CA GLU A 81 -1.75 38.51 -18.30
C GLU A 81 -2.19 37.03 -18.44
N GLY A 82 -3.51 36.82 -18.35
CA GLY A 82 -4.17 35.54 -18.53
C GLY A 82 -4.20 34.61 -17.30
N TYR A 83 -3.55 34.97 -16.19
CA TYR A 83 -3.55 34.16 -14.98
C TYR A 83 -3.40 34.97 -13.69
N SER A 84 -3.74 34.36 -12.55
CA SER A 84 -3.35 34.83 -11.22
C SER A 84 -2.67 33.73 -10.42
N ILE A 85 -1.79 34.10 -9.48
CA ILE A 85 -1.16 33.20 -8.51
C ILE A 85 -1.55 33.63 -7.10
N GLU A 86 -1.95 32.68 -6.26
CA GLU A 86 -2.24 32.88 -4.84
C GLU A 86 -1.42 31.90 -3.99
N ARG A 87 -1.04 32.33 -2.79
CA ARG A 87 -0.43 31.45 -1.79
C ARG A 87 -1.52 30.72 -1.03
N VAL A 88 -1.29 29.44 -0.75
CA VAL A 88 -2.26 28.60 -0.06
C VAL A 88 -1.57 27.79 1.04
N TYR A 89 -2.21 27.69 2.20
CA TYR A 89 -1.97 26.58 3.12
C TYR A 89 -3.25 26.05 3.74
N PHE A 90 -3.24 24.79 4.15
CA PHE A 90 -4.35 24.11 4.83
C PHE A 90 -3.85 22.90 5.63
N GLN A 91 -4.72 22.27 6.42
CA GLN A 91 -4.41 21.10 7.24
C GLN A 91 -4.92 19.80 6.60
N PRO A 92 -4.09 19.02 5.88
CA PRO A 92 -4.46 17.67 5.47
C PRO A 92 -4.64 16.72 6.67
N SER A 93 -4.01 17.02 7.80
CA SER A 93 -4.20 16.36 9.09
C SER A 93 -4.08 17.42 10.20
N PRO A 94 -4.80 17.27 11.33
CA PRO A 94 -4.74 18.25 12.41
C PRO A 94 -3.31 18.57 12.85
N GLY A 95 -2.96 19.85 12.83
CA GLY A 95 -1.65 20.37 13.20
C GLY A 95 -0.53 20.17 12.18
N PHE A 96 -0.76 19.47 11.07
CA PHE A 96 0.20 19.38 9.96
C PHE A 96 -0.30 20.23 8.79
N TYR A 97 0.56 21.06 8.22
CA TYR A 97 0.17 22.05 7.22
C TYR A 97 0.78 21.72 5.86
N LEU A 98 -0.07 21.65 4.84
CA LEU A 98 0.33 21.57 3.44
C LEU A 98 0.24 22.96 2.81
N ALA A 99 1.31 23.37 2.15
CA ALA A 99 1.45 24.67 1.53
C ALA A 99 1.67 24.54 0.01
N GLY A 100 1.29 25.58 -0.74
CA GLY A 100 1.38 25.59 -2.19
C GLY A 100 1.01 26.91 -2.86
N ASN A 101 1.00 26.90 -4.19
CA ASN A 101 0.57 28.00 -5.03
C ASN A 101 -0.62 27.58 -5.90
N LEU A 102 -1.66 28.41 -5.91
CA LEU A 102 -2.87 28.24 -6.68
C LEU A 102 -2.84 29.17 -7.90
N TYR A 103 -2.88 28.59 -9.08
CA TYR A 103 -2.88 29.27 -10.36
C TYR A 103 -4.31 29.24 -10.94
N ARG A 104 -4.84 30.39 -11.33
CA ARG A 104 -6.22 30.52 -11.83
C ARG A 104 -6.30 31.28 -13.15
N PRO A 105 -7.22 30.90 -14.05
CA PRO A 105 -7.48 31.66 -15.27
C PRO A 105 -7.95 33.08 -14.95
N VAL A 106 -7.41 34.08 -15.67
CA VAL A 106 -7.90 35.47 -15.68
C VAL A 106 -8.43 35.79 -17.08
N GLY A 107 -9.57 36.46 -17.16
CA GLY A 107 -10.19 36.82 -18.45
C GLY A 107 -10.88 35.67 -19.20
N LYS A 108 -11.10 34.50 -18.57
CA LYS A 108 -11.71 33.30 -19.17
C LYS A 108 -13.12 32.98 -18.61
N GLY A 109 -13.76 33.94 -17.93
CA GLY A 109 -15.04 33.76 -17.25
C GLY A 109 -14.91 33.19 -15.83
N ARG A 110 -16.01 32.67 -15.28
CA ARG A 110 -16.08 32.15 -13.89
C ARG A 110 -15.96 30.62 -13.79
N GLY A 111 -15.76 29.93 -14.93
CA GLY A 111 -15.72 28.47 -15.02
C GLY A 111 -17.09 27.86 -15.35
N PRO A 112 -17.30 26.55 -15.07
CA PRO A 112 -16.38 25.69 -14.33
C PRO A 112 -15.14 25.30 -15.16
N PHE A 113 -13.97 25.33 -14.55
CA PHE A 113 -12.67 25.01 -15.16
C PHE A 113 -12.18 23.63 -14.70
N PRO A 114 -11.46 22.86 -15.53
CA PRO A 114 -10.72 21.70 -15.03
C PRO A 114 -9.77 22.09 -13.90
N GLY A 115 -9.52 21.15 -12.99
CA GLY A 115 -8.54 21.29 -11.92
C GLY A 115 -7.34 20.38 -12.15
N VAL A 116 -6.12 20.85 -11.93
CA VAL A 116 -4.88 20.06 -12.08
C VAL A 116 -4.00 20.17 -10.83
N LEU A 117 -3.67 19.03 -10.23
CA LEU A 117 -2.65 18.94 -9.18
C LEU A 117 -1.25 18.81 -9.78
N LEU A 118 -0.28 19.51 -9.18
CA LEU A 118 1.12 19.55 -9.63
C LEU A 118 2.09 19.12 -8.51
N PRO A 119 2.10 17.83 -8.09
CA PRO A 119 3.18 17.32 -7.25
C PRO A 119 4.53 17.43 -7.98
N HIS A 120 5.55 17.92 -7.29
CA HIS A 120 6.87 18.14 -7.87
C HIS A 120 7.83 16.95 -7.67
N GLY A 121 8.92 16.92 -8.44
CA GLY A 121 10.04 15.99 -8.24
C GLY A 121 11.08 16.52 -7.25
N HIS A 122 12.19 15.80 -7.09
CA HIS A 122 13.23 16.08 -6.07
C HIS A 122 14.23 17.20 -6.44
N TRP A 123 13.84 18.20 -7.23
CA TRP A 123 14.70 19.37 -7.46
C TRP A 123 14.82 20.23 -6.21
N THR A 124 15.94 20.96 -6.08
CA THR A 124 16.29 21.74 -4.87
C THR A 124 15.18 22.69 -4.41
N GLU A 125 14.52 23.39 -5.33
CA GLU A 125 13.45 24.37 -5.01
C GLU A 125 12.04 23.75 -4.94
N GLY A 126 11.90 22.43 -5.15
CA GLY A 126 10.62 21.73 -5.10
C GLY A 126 9.58 22.35 -6.05
N ARG A 127 8.41 22.76 -5.53
CA ARG A 127 7.35 23.42 -6.32
C ARG A 127 7.76 24.76 -6.96
N LEU A 128 8.89 25.34 -6.55
CA LEU A 128 9.38 26.63 -7.03
C LEU A 128 10.46 26.51 -8.10
N VAL A 129 10.86 25.28 -8.45
CA VAL A 129 11.90 25.03 -9.46
C VAL A 129 11.51 25.65 -10.79
N ASP A 130 12.46 26.35 -11.39
CA ASP A 130 12.40 26.87 -12.75
C ASP A 130 13.81 26.83 -13.36
N SER A 131 14.06 25.78 -14.13
CA SER A 131 15.30 25.52 -14.83
C SER A 131 15.02 24.93 -16.21
N ALA A 132 16.07 24.72 -17.00
CA ALA A 132 15.97 24.06 -18.31
C ALA A 132 15.36 22.64 -18.19
N ASP A 133 15.64 21.93 -17.09
CA ASP A 133 15.20 20.56 -16.89
C ASP A 133 13.77 20.48 -16.36
N ALA A 134 13.30 21.45 -15.57
CA ALA A 134 11.95 21.43 -15.01
C ALA A 134 11.47 22.82 -14.59
N SER A 135 10.18 23.09 -14.79
CA SER A 135 9.54 24.29 -14.29
C SER A 135 8.11 24.02 -13.83
N VAL A 136 7.88 24.09 -12.51
CA VAL A 136 6.54 23.98 -11.92
C VAL A 136 5.73 25.28 -12.09
N PRO A 137 6.32 26.49 -11.96
CA PRO A 137 5.65 27.73 -12.33
C PRO A 137 5.17 27.74 -13.79
N ALA A 138 5.97 27.25 -14.75
CA ALA A 138 5.56 27.16 -16.14
C ALA A 138 4.29 26.33 -16.34
N LEU A 139 4.18 25.17 -15.65
CA LEU A 139 2.98 24.33 -15.65
C LEU A 139 1.77 25.10 -15.12
N GLY A 140 1.90 25.70 -13.94
CA GLY A 140 0.81 26.42 -13.28
C GLY A 140 0.30 27.59 -14.13
N ILE A 141 1.22 28.39 -14.67
CA ILE A 141 0.93 29.54 -15.53
C ILE A 141 0.27 29.09 -16.84
N SER A 142 0.83 28.07 -17.50
CA SER A 142 0.31 27.58 -18.78
C SER A 142 -1.09 26.98 -18.62
N PHE A 143 -1.31 26.14 -17.60
CA PHE A 143 -2.64 25.60 -17.32
C PHE A 143 -3.66 26.71 -17.04
N ALA A 144 -3.30 27.72 -16.25
CA ALA A 144 -4.17 28.87 -16.00
C ALA A 144 -4.54 29.64 -17.27
N ARG A 145 -3.54 29.98 -18.11
CA ARG A 145 -3.76 30.66 -19.40
C ARG A 145 -4.62 29.85 -20.36
N GLN A 146 -4.52 28.53 -20.31
CA GLN A 146 -5.32 27.59 -21.11
C GLN A 146 -6.73 27.37 -20.56
N GLY A 147 -7.09 27.93 -19.40
CA GLY A 147 -8.42 27.81 -18.81
C GLY A 147 -8.58 26.65 -17.83
N MET A 148 -7.52 26.26 -17.12
CA MET A 148 -7.52 25.25 -16.06
C MET A 148 -7.04 25.87 -14.74
N VAL A 149 -7.60 25.45 -13.61
CA VAL A 149 -7.10 25.81 -12.29
C VAL A 149 -6.01 24.83 -11.90
N ALA A 150 -4.82 25.29 -11.53
CA ALA A 150 -3.72 24.41 -11.15
C ALA A 150 -3.27 24.67 -9.70
N PHE A 151 -2.99 23.61 -8.95
CA PHE A 151 -2.50 23.70 -7.58
C PHE A 151 -1.19 22.90 -7.43
N ALA A 152 -0.09 23.63 -7.27
CA ALA A 152 1.22 23.08 -6.96
C ALA A 152 1.44 23.10 -5.45
N TYR A 153 1.73 21.95 -4.85
CA TYR A 153 1.93 21.82 -3.41
C TYR A 153 3.28 21.19 -3.09
N ASP A 154 3.80 21.52 -1.91
CA ASP A 154 5.09 21.02 -1.45
C ASP A 154 5.01 19.53 -1.06
N MET A 155 6.04 18.77 -1.43
CA MET A 155 6.40 17.54 -0.74
C MET A 155 6.87 17.85 0.69
N VAL A 156 6.79 16.87 1.59
CA VAL A 156 7.14 17.10 3.00
C VAL A 156 8.65 17.35 3.14
N GLY A 157 9.01 18.43 3.81
CA GLY A 157 10.39 18.93 3.96
C GLY A 157 10.78 19.98 2.94
N TYR A 158 9.95 20.25 1.93
CA TYR A 158 10.20 21.32 0.95
C TYR A 158 9.49 22.61 1.34
N ASN A 159 10.17 23.73 1.04
CA ASN A 159 9.70 25.10 1.20
C ASN A 159 8.92 25.34 2.51
N ASP A 160 7.59 25.27 2.45
CA ASP A 160 6.69 25.67 3.54
C ASP A 160 5.95 24.49 4.20
N THR A 161 6.15 23.26 3.73
CA THR A 161 5.53 22.04 4.30
C THR A 161 6.56 21.25 5.10
N ARG A 162 6.55 21.39 6.42
CA ARG A 162 7.52 20.74 7.34
C ARG A 162 6.94 20.57 8.74
N PHE A 163 7.53 19.70 9.56
CA PHE A 163 7.17 19.58 10.97
C PHE A 163 7.68 20.78 11.79
N ALA A 164 6.94 21.13 12.85
CA ALA A 164 7.42 22.10 13.83
C ALA A 164 8.72 21.64 14.49
N GLY A 165 9.60 22.57 14.83
CA GLY A 165 10.92 22.28 15.38
C GLY A 165 11.93 21.71 14.38
N SER A 166 11.59 21.62 13.08
CA SER A 166 12.58 21.30 12.05
C SER A 166 13.71 22.33 12.07
N SER A 167 14.96 21.85 12.09
CA SER A 167 16.15 22.70 12.04
C SER A 167 16.08 23.68 10.86
N THR A 168 16.41 24.94 11.12
CA THR A 168 16.66 25.96 10.08
C THR A 168 18.10 25.92 9.57
N ASN A 169 19.00 25.23 10.27
CA ASN A 169 20.43 25.17 9.96
C ASN A 169 20.79 24.03 9.00
N VAL A 170 19.89 23.07 8.81
CA VAL A 170 20.00 21.98 7.83
C VAL A 170 18.77 22.06 6.94
N PRO A 171 18.88 21.88 5.61
CA PRO A 171 17.72 21.87 4.73
C PRO A 171 16.63 20.94 5.26
N ALA A 172 15.40 21.46 5.44
CA ALA A 172 14.30 20.71 6.06
C ALA A 172 14.04 19.37 5.35
N TYR A 173 14.29 19.29 4.04
CA TYR A 173 14.27 18.05 3.27
C TYR A 173 15.10 16.93 3.91
N ASN A 174 16.33 17.23 4.36
CA ASN A 174 17.25 16.22 4.90
C ASN A 174 16.75 15.63 6.23
N THR A 175 16.02 16.40 7.03
CA THR A 175 15.51 15.98 8.35
C THR A 175 14.11 15.40 8.26
N ASN A 176 13.24 15.95 7.40
CA ASN A 176 11.85 15.52 7.25
C ASN A 176 11.74 14.23 6.42
N ARG A 177 12.72 13.93 5.54
CA ARG A 177 12.79 12.64 4.82
C ARG A 177 12.97 11.42 5.74
N MET A 178 13.34 11.64 6.99
CA MET A 178 13.51 10.62 8.04
C MET A 178 12.21 10.34 8.82
N PHE A 179 11.07 10.90 8.40
CA PHE A 179 9.78 10.57 9.00
C PHE A 179 9.33 9.16 8.58
N GLY A 180 8.92 8.34 9.56
CA GLY A 180 8.39 7.00 9.28
C GLY A 180 9.43 6.00 8.77
N THR A 181 10.71 6.16 9.12
CA THR A 181 11.80 5.29 8.64
C THR A 181 12.34 4.33 9.70
N ASN A 182 11.80 4.32 10.92
CA ASN A 182 12.18 3.37 11.96
C ASN A 182 11.22 2.17 12.00
N ARG A 183 11.66 1.03 12.55
CA ARG A 183 10.85 -0.20 12.60
C ARG A 183 9.57 -0.04 13.43
N THR A 184 9.54 0.81 14.46
CA THR A 184 8.30 1.07 15.21
C THR A 184 7.25 1.70 14.30
N ASP A 185 7.62 2.71 13.51
CA ASP A 185 6.71 3.32 12.54
C ASP A 185 6.23 2.29 11.49
N GLU A 186 7.10 1.37 11.06
CA GLU A 186 6.71 0.26 10.18
C GLU A 186 5.64 -0.66 10.80
N LEU A 187 5.72 -0.99 12.10
CA LEU A 187 4.66 -1.77 12.78
C LEU A 187 3.29 -1.11 12.63
N TRP A 188 3.26 0.22 12.61
CA TRP A 188 2.06 1.03 12.49
C TRP A 188 1.75 1.48 11.06
N ASN A 189 2.46 1.02 10.03
CA ASN A 189 2.37 1.56 8.66
C ASN A 189 2.38 3.11 8.64
N ILE A 190 3.28 3.72 9.41
CA ILE A 190 3.57 5.14 9.36
C ILE A 190 4.77 5.31 8.44
N SER A 191 4.60 6.06 7.36
CA SER A 191 5.66 6.29 6.37
C SER A 191 5.52 7.67 5.74
N LEU A 192 6.63 8.21 5.25
CA LEU A 192 6.63 9.44 4.46
C LEU A 192 5.82 9.31 3.16
N MET A 193 5.94 8.16 2.50
CA MET A 193 5.13 7.81 1.34
C MET A 193 3.62 7.87 1.66
N GLY A 194 3.21 7.34 2.81
CA GLY A 194 1.82 7.41 3.27
C GLY A 194 1.34 8.83 3.54
N LEU A 195 2.15 9.65 4.21
CA LEU A 195 1.84 11.07 4.46
C LEU A 195 1.73 11.87 3.16
N GLN A 196 2.60 11.65 2.18
CA GLN A 196 2.52 12.34 0.89
C GLN A 196 1.32 11.89 0.04
N THR A 197 1.01 10.59 0.06
CA THR A 197 -0.17 10.07 -0.62
C THR A 197 -1.44 10.67 -0.01
N TRP A 198 -1.50 10.76 1.33
CA TRP A 198 -2.56 11.46 2.03
C TRP A 198 -2.63 12.95 1.67
N ASN A 199 -1.50 13.65 1.65
CA ASN A 199 -1.42 15.05 1.22
C ASN A 199 -1.98 15.22 -0.20
N SER A 200 -1.69 14.29 -1.12
CA SER A 200 -2.21 14.29 -2.49
C SER A 200 -3.73 14.13 -2.52
N ILE A 201 -4.29 13.21 -1.74
CA ILE A 201 -5.75 13.02 -1.59
C ILE A 201 -6.41 14.28 -1.01
N ARG A 202 -5.80 14.89 0.01
CA ARG A 202 -6.32 16.10 0.67
C ARG A 202 -6.14 17.35 -0.18
N ALA A 203 -5.10 17.42 -1.02
CA ALA A 203 -4.93 18.45 -2.03
C ALA A 203 -6.00 18.34 -3.12
N LEU A 204 -6.40 17.12 -3.48
CA LEU A 204 -7.54 16.91 -4.38
C LEU A 204 -8.86 17.36 -3.75
N ASP A 205 -9.06 17.08 -2.45
CA ASP A 205 -10.22 17.62 -1.70
C ASP A 205 -10.25 19.16 -1.72
N PHE A 206 -9.10 19.80 -1.49
CA PHE A 206 -8.99 21.26 -1.56
C PHE A 206 -9.35 21.78 -2.95
N LEU A 207 -8.74 21.22 -3.99
CA LEU A 207 -8.96 21.63 -5.38
C LEU A 207 -10.43 21.47 -5.80
N GLU A 208 -11.05 20.33 -5.46
CA GLU A 208 -12.47 20.05 -5.72
C GLU A 208 -13.42 21.01 -4.97
N SER A 209 -13.00 21.55 -3.82
CA SER A 209 -13.80 22.47 -3.00
C SER A 209 -13.83 23.91 -3.54
N LEU A 210 -12.93 24.27 -4.45
CA LEU A 210 -12.80 25.64 -4.93
C LEU A 210 -13.99 26.05 -5.81
N PRO A 211 -14.55 27.26 -5.59
CA PRO A 211 -15.52 27.84 -6.51
C PRO A 211 -14.94 27.93 -7.93
N GLY A 212 -15.73 27.54 -8.93
CA GLY A 212 -15.33 27.56 -10.33
C GLY A 212 -14.47 26.38 -10.79
N VAL A 213 -14.18 25.38 -9.95
CA VAL A 213 -13.56 24.11 -10.37
C VAL A 213 -14.63 23.07 -10.73
N ASP A 214 -14.43 22.38 -11.85
CA ASP A 214 -15.26 21.26 -12.29
C ASP A 214 -14.80 19.95 -11.65
N LYS A 215 -15.65 19.41 -10.76
CA LYS A 215 -15.39 18.17 -10.04
C LYS A 215 -15.25 16.94 -10.95
N LYS A 216 -15.77 16.99 -12.18
CA LYS A 216 -15.67 15.90 -13.16
C LYS A 216 -14.44 15.99 -14.05
N ARG A 217 -13.64 17.05 -13.92
CA ARG A 217 -12.45 17.31 -14.75
C ARG A 217 -11.24 17.64 -13.90
N LEU A 218 -10.96 16.75 -12.94
CA LEU A 218 -9.77 16.83 -12.10
C LEU A 218 -8.64 15.99 -12.70
N ALA A 219 -7.41 16.45 -12.62
CA ALA A 219 -6.24 15.74 -13.12
C ALA A 219 -5.03 15.91 -12.19
N CYS A 220 -4.02 15.08 -12.40
CA CYS A 220 -2.76 15.14 -11.66
C CYS A 220 -1.60 14.89 -12.62
N THR A 221 -0.55 15.69 -12.52
CA THR A 221 0.69 15.51 -13.29
C THR A 221 1.91 15.89 -12.46
N GLY A 222 2.97 15.10 -12.59
CA GLY A 222 4.19 15.33 -11.85
C GLY A 222 5.33 14.45 -12.34
N PRO A 223 6.59 14.88 -12.18
CA PRO A 223 7.76 14.12 -12.59
C PRO A 223 8.46 13.43 -11.43
N SER A 224 9.18 12.34 -11.69
CA SER A 224 10.01 11.67 -10.67
C SER A 224 9.18 11.28 -9.44
N GLY A 225 9.57 11.69 -8.23
CA GLY A 225 8.73 11.57 -7.01
C GLY A 225 7.32 12.15 -7.14
N GLY A 226 7.12 13.21 -7.91
CA GLY A 226 5.80 13.73 -8.25
C GLY A 226 5.03 12.84 -9.24
N GLY A 227 5.76 12.13 -10.10
CA GLY A 227 5.21 11.05 -10.93
C GLY A 227 4.76 9.86 -10.09
N THR A 228 5.55 9.51 -9.06
CA THR A 228 5.14 8.56 -8.02
C THR A 228 3.83 8.99 -7.37
N GLN A 229 3.72 10.20 -6.84
CA GLN A 229 2.46 10.66 -6.25
C GLN A 229 1.29 10.70 -7.25
N THR A 230 1.56 10.99 -8.53
CA THR A 230 0.54 11.01 -9.58
C THR A 230 -0.11 9.64 -9.78
N PHE A 231 0.69 8.59 -10.04
CA PHE A 231 0.11 7.25 -10.28
C PHE A 231 -0.43 6.60 -8.99
N MET A 232 0.09 6.98 -7.82
CA MET A 232 -0.42 6.51 -6.53
C MET A 232 -1.79 7.10 -6.23
N LEU A 233 -1.97 8.42 -6.43
CA LEU A 233 -3.27 9.07 -6.33
C LEU A 233 -4.25 8.47 -7.36
N GLY A 234 -3.78 8.24 -8.59
CA GLY A 234 -4.54 7.52 -9.61
C GLY A 234 -5.04 6.16 -9.12
N ALA A 235 -4.19 5.33 -8.50
CA ALA A 235 -4.62 4.01 -8.04
C ALA A 235 -5.71 4.05 -6.94
N VAL A 236 -5.68 5.05 -6.05
CA VAL A 236 -6.53 5.07 -4.84
C VAL A 236 -7.69 6.06 -4.86
N ASP A 237 -7.73 6.99 -5.80
CA ASP A 237 -8.78 8.01 -5.90
C ASP A 237 -9.40 8.02 -7.30
N ASP A 238 -10.70 7.73 -7.36
CA ASP A 238 -11.45 7.61 -8.61
C ASP A 238 -11.85 8.97 -9.21
N ARG A 239 -11.63 10.09 -8.51
CA ARG A 239 -12.04 11.43 -8.97
C ARG A 239 -11.19 11.97 -10.12
N LEU A 240 -9.97 11.47 -10.33
CA LEU A 240 -9.14 11.93 -11.45
C LEU A 240 -9.80 11.53 -12.78
N ALA A 241 -10.02 12.50 -13.66
CA ALA A 241 -10.48 12.32 -15.03
C ALA A 241 -9.31 12.08 -16.01
N ALA A 242 -8.10 12.50 -15.66
CA ALA A 242 -6.88 12.20 -16.42
C ALA A 242 -5.64 12.25 -15.50
N GLN A 243 -4.56 11.56 -15.88
CA GLN A 243 -3.27 11.67 -15.18
C GLN A 243 -2.06 11.63 -16.12
N ALA A 244 -0.93 12.16 -15.66
CA ALA A 244 0.31 12.18 -16.42
C ALA A 244 1.54 11.98 -15.50
N PRO A 245 1.92 10.72 -15.17
CA PRO A 245 3.17 10.46 -14.46
C PRO A 245 4.37 10.60 -15.41
N ILE A 246 5.29 11.50 -15.09
CA ILE A 246 6.42 11.88 -15.94
C ILE A 246 7.72 11.27 -15.40
N CYS A 247 8.53 10.66 -16.27
CA CYS A 247 9.87 10.14 -15.98
C CYS A 247 9.94 9.25 -14.71
N MET A 248 8.92 8.42 -14.45
CA MET A 248 8.88 7.59 -13.23
C MET A 248 8.35 6.16 -13.39
N VAL A 249 7.37 5.92 -14.27
CA VAL A 249 6.87 4.55 -14.50
C VAL A 249 7.98 3.76 -15.20
N SER A 250 8.55 2.79 -14.48
CA SER A 250 9.70 2.00 -14.93
C SER A 250 9.57 0.55 -14.46
N SER A 251 10.13 -0.35 -15.27
CA SER A 251 10.33 -1.77 -14.98
C SER A 251 11.58 -2.02 -14.13
N THR A 252 12.48 -1.05 -13.96
CA THR A 252 13.75 -1.26 -13.24
C THR A 252 13.84 -0.42 -11.97
N MET A 253 13.80 0.91 -12.05
CA MET A 253 13.89 1.81 -10.89
C MET A 253 12.49 2.10 -10.32
N GLN A 254 12.24 1.70 -9.07
CA GLN A 254 10.91 1.75 -8.46
C GLN A 254 10.66 2.97 -7.54
N GLY A 255 11.69 3.73 -7.18
CA GLY A 255 11.63 4.88 -6.27
C GLY A 255 12.90 4.98 -5.44
N GLY A 256 13.61 6.10 -5.53
CA GLY A 256 14.91 6.29 -4.86
C GLY A 256 14.80 6.89 -3.45
N CYS A 257 13.65 7.47 -3.10
CA CYS A 257 13.43 8.20 -1.85
C CYS A 257 12.49 7.45 -0.89
N SER A 258 12.61 7.71 0.42
CA SER A 258 11.66 7.21 1.43
C SER A 258 10.23 7.72 1.21
N CYS A 259 10.09 8.84 0.50
CA CYS A 259 8.81 9.40 0.13
C CYS A 259 8.11 8.67 -1.02
N GLU A 260 8.78 7.66 -1.61
CA GLU A 260 8.29 6.83 -2.71
C GLU A 260 8.12 5.37 -2.30
N ASN A 261 8.50 5.03 -1.06
CA ASN A 261 8.62 3.67 -0.57
C ASN A 261 7.88 3.51 0.76
N ALA A 262 7.00 2.51 0.82
CA ALA A 262 6.28 2.11 2.03
C ALA A 262 6.39 0.59 2.21
N PRO A 263 6.44 0.08 3.44
CA PRO A 263 6.48 -1.36 3.69
C PRO A 263 5.34 -2.11 2.98
N GLY A 264 5.66 -3.22 2.32
CA GLY A 264 4.75 -4.07 1.56
C GLY A 264 4.35 -3.56 0.17
N LEU A 265 4.68 -2.32 -0.20
CA LEU A 265 4.10 -1.69 -1.39
C LEU A 265 4.45 -2.42 -2.70
N ARG A 266 5.67 -2.98 -2.80
CA ARG A 266 6.23 -3.54 -4.05
C ARG A 266 6.80 -4.94 -3.90
N VAL A 267 6.30 -5.72 -2.93
CA VAL A 267 6.62 -7.15 -2.85
C VAL A 267 6.06 -7.85 -4.08
N GLU A 268 4.74 -7.73 -4.30
CA GLU A 268 4.01 -8.39 -5.39
C GLU A 268 3.73 -7.49 -6.59
N TYR A 269 3.85 -6.17 -6.45
CA TYR A 269 3.47 -5.19 -7.48
C TYR A 269 4.64 -4.30 -7.90
N SER A 270 4.50 -3.63 -9.04
CA SER A 270 5.48 -2.68 -9.59
C SER A 270 4.84 -1.33 -9.95
N ASN A 271 5.66 -0.32 -10.22
CA ASN A 271 5.18 0.99 -10.69
C ASN A 271 4.32 0.87 -11.96
N MET A 272 4.62 -0.08 -12.85
CA MET A 272 3.82 -0.32 -14.06
C MET A 272 2.39 -0.73 -13.72
N GLU A 273 2.22 -1.65 -12.77
CA GLU A 273 0.90 -2.16 -12.37
C GLU A 273 0.09 -1.11 -11.61
N ILE A 274 0.73 -0.37 -10.72
CA ILE A 274 0.08 0.73 -10.00
C ILE A 274 -0.37 1.82 -10.99
N ALA A 275 0.45 2.18 -11.98
CA ALA A 275 0.06 3.10 -13.03
C ALA A 275 -1.08 2.56 -13.92
N ALA A 276 -1.07 1.26 -14.21
CA ALA A 276 -2.15 0.61 -14.97
C ALA A 276 -3.48 0.60 -14.21
N ALA A 277 -3.49 0.60 -12.86
CA ALA A 277 -4.70 0.59 -12.03
C ALA A 277 -5.64 1.79 -12.28
N ALA A 278 -5.15 2.86 -12.92
CA ALA A 278 -6.00 3.97 -13.33
C ALA A 278 -6.84 3.70 -14.59
N ALA A 279 -6.52 2.67 -15.36
CA ALA A 279 -7.26 2.31 -16.57
C ALA A 279 -8.74 2.03 -16.23
N PRO A 280 -9.70 2.50 -17.05
CA PRO A 280 -9.54 3.06 -18.40
C PRO A 280 -9.52 4.59 -18.43
N ARG A 281 -9.04 5.28 -17.38
CA ARG A 281 -8.95 6.75 -17.40
C ARG A 281 -7.81 7.23 -18.30
N PRO A 282 -7.97 8.35 -19.02
CA PRO A 282 -6.91 8.98 -19.81
C PRO A 282 -5.58 9.11 -19.06
N GLN A 283 -4.52 8.55 -19.63
CA GLN A 283 -3.17 8.57 -19.06
C GLN A 283 -2.13 8.83 -20.16
N ILE A 284 -1.14 9.68 -19.84
CA ILE A 284 0.07 9.82 -20.65
C ILE A 284 1.31 9.46 -19.83
N LEU A 285 2.14 8.54 -20.34
CA LEU A 285 3.46 8.24 -19.79
C LEU A 285 4.51 8.98 -20.62
N ILE A 286 5.26 9.88 -19.99
CA ILE A 286 6.38 10.55 -20.66
C ILE A 286 7.68 10.01 -20.09
N ALA A 287 8.57 9.59 -20.97
CA ALA A 287 9.87 9.03 -20.64
C ALA A 287 11.01 9.84 -21.23
N ALA A 288 12.22 9.59 -20.71
CA ALA A 288 13.46 10.18 -21.18
C ALA A 288 14.47 9.09 -21.57
N THR A 289 15.29 9.34 -22.59
CA THR A 289 16.39 8.44 -22.99
C THR A 289 17.49 8.36 -21.92
N GLY A 290 17.71 9.45 -21.20
CA GLY A 290 18.78 9.60 -20.20
C GLY A 290 18.43 9.16 -18.78
N ASP A 291 17.32 8.46 -18.54
CA ASP A 291 16.96 7.97 -17.20
C ASP A 291 16.40 6.53 -17.18
N TRP A 292 15.91 6.09 -16.02
CA TRP A 292 15.37 4.75 -15.80
C TRP A 292 14.08 4.44 -16.58
N THR A 293 13.44 5.43 -17.20
CA THR A 293 12.27 5.26 -18.06
C THR A 293 12.64 5.02 -19.53
N LYS A 294 13.93 4.95 -19.85
CA LYS A 294 14.43 4.75 -21.21
C LYS A 294 13.83 3.55 -21.94
N MET A 295 13.27 2.54 -21.27
CA MET A 295 12.65 1.38 -21.90
C MET A 295 11.14 1.54 -22.18
N THR A 296 10.56 2.72 -21.96
CA THR A 296 9.09 2.91 -21.96
C THR A 296 8.42 2.52 -23.27
N LEU A 297 9.08 2.71 -24.41
CA LEU A 297 8.48 2.36 -25.71
C LEU A 297 8.49 0.84 -25.95
N GLU A 298 9.40 0.12 -25.29
CA GLU A 298 9.65 -1.31 -25.49
C GLU A 298 9.02 -2.18 -24.39
N VAL A 299 8.93 -1.68 -23.15
CA VAL A 299 8.52 -2.47 -21.96
C VAL A 299 7.30 -1.85 -21.28
N GLU A 300 7.44 -0.68 -20.65
CA GLU A 300 6.43 -0.15 -19.74
C GLU A 300 5.15 0.30 -20.46
N GLY A 301 5.30 1.04 -21.56
CA GLY A 301 4.20 1.49 -22.40
C GLY A 301 3.39 0.34 -22.97
N PRO A 302 4.01 -0.64 -23.67
CA PRO A 302 3.33 -1.84 -24.14
C PRO A 302 2.68 -2.66 -23.01
N ALA A 303 3.32 -2.77 -21.84
CA ALA A 303 2.77 -3.49 -20.70
C ALA A 303 1.47 -2.85 -20.17
N VAL A 304 1.48 -1.55 -19.92
CA VAL A 304 0.28 -0.80 -19.50
C VAL A 304 -0.76 -0.76 -20.63
N GLY A 305 -0.30 -0.65 -21.89
CA GLY A 305 -1.14 -0.61 -23.09
C GLY A 305 -2.02 -1.85 -23.28
N LYS A 306 -1.51 -3.03 -22.91
CA LYS A 306 -2.30 -4.28 -22.95
C LYS A 306 -3.54 -4.21 -22.04
N ILE A 307 -3.47 -3.51 -20.91
CA ILE A 307 -4.62 -3.31 -20.03
C ILE A 307 -5.63 -2.35 -20.66
N TYR A 308 -5.18 -1.24 -21.23
CA TYR A 308 -6.07 -0.31 -21.94
C TYR A 308 -6.74 -0.98 -23.14
N GLU A 309 -6.01 -1.82 -23.87
CA GLU A 309 -6.56 -2.67 -24.93
C GLU A 309 -7.64 -3.63 -24.42
N LEU A 310 -7.34 -4.39 -23.36
CA LEU A 310 -8.27 -5.32 -22.73
C LEU A 310 -9.57 -4.63 -22.29
N LEU A 311 -9.46 -3.37 -21.86
CA LEU A 311 -10.59 -2.56 -21.42
C LEU A 311 -11.33 -1.83 -22.55
N GLY A 312 -10.88 -1.94 -23.81
CA GLY A 312 -11.48 -1.26 -24.96
C GLY A 312 -11.21 0.25 -24.99
N ALA A 313 -10.09 0.68 -24.41
CA ALA A 313 -9.76 2.09 -24.16
C ALA A 313 -8.38 2.48 -24.69
N LYS A 314 -7.91 1.87 -25.79
CA LYS A 314 -6.57 2.13 -26.37
C LYS A 314 -6.28 3.62 -26.59
N ASP A 315 -7.30 4.39 -27.00
CA ASP A 315 -7.19 5.83 -27.27
C ASP A 315 -6.95 6.67 -26.01
N ARG A 316 -7.15 6.08 -24.82
CA ARG A 316 -6.96 6.71 -23.50
C ARG A 316 -5.61 6.42 -22.87
N LEU A 317 -4.68 5.79 -23.58
CA LEU A 317 -3.28 5.73 -23.18
C LEU A 317 -2.41 6.32 -24.29
N ARG A 318 -1.48 7.20 -23.90
CA ARG A 318 -0.35 7.58 -24.72
C ARG A 318 0.93 7.30 -23.94
N TYR A 319 1.97 6.81 -24.60
CA TYR A 319 3.30 6.75 -24.02
C TYR A 319 4.32 7.24 -25.04
N THR A 320 5.26 8.09 -24.60
CA THR A 320 6.27 8.71 -25.47
C THR A 320 7.60 8.76 -24.75
N ARG A 321 8.70 8.83 -25.51
CA ARG A 321 10.07 8.98 -25.01
C ARG A 321 10.73 10.14 -25.75
N PHE A 322 11.30 11.08 -25.01
CA PHE A 322 12.06 12.20 -25.56
C PHE A 322 13.55 12.08 -25.27
N ASP A 323 14.38 12.65 -26.15
CA ASP A 323 15.84 12.56 -26.03
C ASP A 323 16.41 13.65 -25.11
N PHE A 324 16.30 13.41 -23.81
CA PHE A 324 16.75 14.29 -22.74
C PHE A 324 17.25 13.48 -21.55
N GLY A 325 17.91 14.15 -20.60
CA GLY A 325 18.10 13.62 -19.25
C GLY A 325 16.78 13.56 -18.45
N HIS A 326 16.88 13.25 -17.16
CA HIS A 326 15.74 13.23 -16.25
C HIS A 326 15.09 14.61 -16.13
N ASN A 327 13.83 14.77 -16.57
CA ASN A 327 13.25 16.10 -16.80
C ASN A 327 11.73 16.21 -16.57
N TYR A 328 11.26 17.45 -16.54
CA TYR A 328 9.93 17.90 -16.96
C TYR A 328 10.06 19.23 -17.73
N ASN A 329 10.88 19.20 -18.78
CA ASN A 329 11.20 20.36 -19.61
C ASN A 329 10.02 20.79 -20.49
N GLN A 330 10.17 21.87 -21.26
CA GLN A 330 9.08 22.41 -22.08
C GLN A 330 8.48 21.37 -23.03
N THR A 331 9.29 20.55 -23.71
CA THR A 331 8.81 19.49 -24.60
C THR A 331 7.89 18.50 -23.87
N SER A 332 8.32 18.04 -22.69
CA SER A 332 7.51 17.16 -21.84
C SER A 332 6.25 17.86 -21.32
N ARG A 333 6.32 19.15 -20.96
CA ARG A 333 5.16 19.94 -20.51
C ARG A 333 4.12 20.10 -21.61
N GLU A 334 4.53 20.46 -22.82
CA GLU A 334 3.63 20.64 -23.96
C GLU A 334 2.92 19.35 -24.38
N ALA A 335 3.58 18.20 -24.27
CA ALA A 335 2.92 16.91 -24.49
C ALA A 335 1.81 16.63 -23.44
N VAL A 336 1.94 17.15 -22.22
CA VAL A 336 0.87 17.09 -21.20
C VAL A 336 -0.22 18.12 -21.46
N TYR A 337 0.13 19.34 -21.87
CA TYR A 337 -0.86 20.36 -22.26
C TYR A 337 -1.77 19.84 -23.38
N ASP A 338 -1.17 19.22 -24.41
CA ASP A 338 -1.88 18.55 -25.50
C ASP A 338 -2.86 17.49 -24.98
N TRP A 339 -2.36 16.60 -24.12
CA TRP A 339 -3.15 15.50 -23.58
C TRP A 339 -4.32 15.98 -22.71
N PHE A 340 -4.07 16.91 -21.79
CA PHE A 340 -5.11 17.47 -20.92
C PHE A 340 -6.05 18.39 -21.70
N GLY A 341 -5.58 19.09 -22.74
CA GLY A 341 -6.42 19.83 -23.67
C GLY A 341 -7.46 18.95 -24.34
N ARG A 342 -7.05 17.78 -24.85
CA ARG A 342 -7.96 16.80 -25.44
C ARG A 342 -9.01 16.31 -24.44
N TRP A 343 -8.60 15.90 -23.24
CA TRP A 343 -9.48 15.18 -22.31
C TRP A 343 -10.28 16.08 -21.36
N LEU A 344 -9.71 17.21 -20.94
CA LEU A 344 -10.31 18.11 -19.95
C LEU A 344 -10.94 19.35 -20.60
N LEU A 345 -10.28 19.94 -21.60
CA LEU A 345 -10.84 21.08 -22.33
C LEU A 345 -11.70 20.67 -23.51
N LYS A 346 -11.64 19.40 -23.93
CA LYS A 346 -12.27 18.91 -25.18
C LYS A 346 -11.85 19.75 -26.39
N HIS A 347 -10.60 20.22 -26.37
CA HIS A 347 -10.07 21.10 -27.41
C HIS A 347 -9.73 20.27 -28.67
N PRO A 348 -10.28 20.58 -29.85
CA PRO A 348 -10.11 19.78 -31.06
C PRO A 348 -8.76 19.99 -31.75
N ASP A 349 -8.08 21.10 -31.48
CA ASP A 349 -6.70 21.36 -31.92
C ASP A 349 -5.74 21.50 -30.72
N PRO A 350 -5.35 20.40 -30.06
CA PRO A 350 -4.39 20.42 -28.98
C PRO A 350 -3.01 21.01 -29.33
N ALA A 351 -2.64 21.02 -30.62
CA ALA A 351 -1.34 21.54 -31.07
C ALA A 351 -1.21 23.06 -30.86
N SER A 352 -2.32 23.77 -30.65
CA SER A 352 -2.34 25.19 -30.30
C SER A 352 -2.02 25.48 -28.83
N LEU A 353 -1.95 24.46 -27.95
CA LEU A 353 -1.68 24.60 -26.51
C LEU A 353 -0.17 24.65 -26.22
N LYS A 354 0.51 25.63 -26.82
CA LYS A 354 1.93 25.86 -26.64
C LYS A 354 2.22 26.73 -25.42
N GLU A 355 3.37 26.47 -24.80
CA GLU A 355 3.85 27.30 -23.72
C GLU A 355 4.16 28.70 -24.26
N GLN A 356 3.60 29.73 -23.63
CA GLN A 356 3.90 31.12 -23.95
C GLN A 356 5.02 31.61 -23.03
N PRO A 357 5.82 32.61 -23.46
CA PRO A 357 6.80 33.25 -22.58
C PRO A 357 6.18 33.62 -21.23
N PHE A 358 6.92 33.35 -20.16
CA PHE A 358 6.50 33.61 -18.80
C PHE A 358 7.67 34.14 -17.97
N GLY A 359 7.34 34.83 -16.88
CA GLY A 359 8.28 35.19 -15.83
C GLY A 359 7.90 34.47 -14.54
N ARG A 360 8.87 33.84 -13.88
CA ARG A 360 8.68 33.33 -12.52
C ARG A 360 8.68 34.50 -11.54
N GLU A 361 7.66 34.57 -10.68
CA GLU A 361 7.64 35.54 -9.58
C GLU A 361 8.81 35.31 -8.60
N PRO A 362 9.29 36.34 -7.89
CA PRO A 362 10.30 36.17 -6.88
C PRO A 362 9.91 35.09 -5.86
N VAL A 363 10.87 34.24 -5.46
CA VAL A 363 10.62 33.13 -4.51
C VAL A 363 9.94 33.63 -3.24
N ALA A 364 10.34 34.78 -2.70
CA ALA A 364 9.76 35.37 -1.49
C ALA A 364 8.24 35.64 -1.62
N ASP A 365 7.76 35.98 -2.81
CA ASP A 365 6.33 36.25 -3.07
C ASP A 365 5.51 34.97 -3.21
N LEU A 366 6.18 33.85 -3.50
CA LEU A 366 5.57 32.53 -3.65
C LEU A 366 5.68 31.66 -2.39
N ARG A 367 6.46 32.07 -1.40
CA ARG A 367 6.57 31.39 -0.09
C ARG A 367 5.39 31.75 0.81
N VAL A 368 4.84 30.75 1.48
CA VAL A 368 3.76 30.90 2.45
C VAL A 368 4.30 31.38 3.79
N PHE A 369 5.41 30.78 4.24
CA PHE A 369 6.09 31.10 5.50
C PHE A 369 7.53 31.52 5.20
N PRO A 370 7.77 32.71 4.60
CA PRO A 370 9.10 33.15 4.20
C PRO A 370 10.06 33.32 5.39
N ASP A 371 9.53 33.65 6.57
CA ASP A 371 10.29 33.72 7.83
C ASP A 371 10.44 32.35 8.52
N GLY A 372 9.85 31.30 7.93
CA GLY A 372 9.86 29.96 8.45
C GLY A 372 8.95 29.71 9.66
N LYS A 373 8.14 30.67 10.09
CA LYS A 373 7.24 30.49 11.24
C LYS A 373 5.96 29.79 10.80
N LEU A 374 5.79 28.55 11.28
CA LEU A 374 4.55 27.81 11.07
C LEU A 374 3.44 28.35 11.99
N PRO A 375 2.15 28.10 11.67
CA PRO A 375 1.05 28.46 12.55
C PRO A 375 1.19 27.85 13.96
N ALA A 376 0.68 28.53 14.99
CA ALA A 376 0.88 28.15 16.40
C ALA A 376 0.43 26.71 16.74
N GLY A 377 -0.54 26.15 16.00
CA GLY A 377 -0.99 24.77 16.17
C GLY A 377 -0.14 23.71 15.45
N ALA A 378 1.02 24.08 14.89
CA ALA A 378 1.88 23.14 14.17
C ALA A 378 2.53 22.11 15.09
N VAL A 379 2.42 20.83 14.73
CA VAL A 379 2.94 19.72 15.53
C VAL A 379 4.35 19.31 15.13
N THR A 380 5.10 18.79 16.09
CA THR A 380 6.39 18.14 15.84
C THR A 380 6.20 16.80 15.15
N LYS A 381 7.28 16.26 14.60
CA LYS A 381 7.31 14.92 13.97
C LYS A 381 6.78 13.83 14.92
N ASP A 382 7.19 13.84 16.17
CA ASP A 382 6.83 12.80 17.15
C ASP A 382 5.38 12.95 17.61
N GLN A 383 4.92 14.18 17.83
CA GLN A 383 3.50 14.47 18.12
C GLN A 383 2.61 13.99 16.98
N PHE A 384 3.05 14.18 15.72
CA PHE A 384 2.33 13.70 14.56
C PHE A 384 2.27 12.18 14.50
N SER A 385 3.41 11.47 14.65
CA SER A 385 3.43 10.00 14.72
C SER A 385 2.51 9.45 15.81
N GLU A 386 2.55 10.01 17.02
CA GLU A 386 1.67 9.57 18.11
C GLU A 386 0.19 9.88 17.83
N SER A 387 -0.12 10.96 17.11
CA SER A 387 -1.49 11.23 16.67
C SER A 387 -2.01 10.15 15.70
N LEU A 388 -1.17 9.67 14.78
CA LEU A 388 -1.51 8.58 13.85
C LEU A 388 -1.73 7.27 14.59
N LYS A 389 -0.84 6.91 15.53
CA LYS A 389 -1.01 5.71 16.36
C LYS A 389 -2.28 5.77 17.20
N ARG A 390 -2.59 6.93 17.80
CA ARG A 390 -3.83 7.14 18.55
C ARG A 390 -5.07 6.99 17.67
N ALA A 391 -5.07 7.57 16.48
CA ALA A 391 -6.17 7.43 15.53
C ALA A 391 -6.42 5.96 15.14
N ARG A 392 -5.35 5.19 14.90
CA ARG A 392 -5.45 3.75 14.62
C ARG A 392 -5.98 2.93 15.79
N ARG A 393 -5.52 3.21 17.02
CA ARG A 393 -6.06 2.57 18.23
C ARG A 393 -7.57 2.83 18.38
N GLU A 394 -8.01 4.05 18.07
CA GLU A 394 -9.42 4.40 18.11
C GLU A 394 -10.23 3.71 16.99
N GLN A 395 -9.68 3.63 15.77
CA GLN A 395 -10.29 2.86 14.69
C GLN A 395 -10.43 1.38 15.06
N TRP A 396 -9.38 0.77 15.62
CA TRP A 396 -9.41 -0.60 16.12
C TRP A 396 -10.54 -0.80 17.14
N ARG A 397 -10.61 0.06 18.17
CA ARG A 397 -11.64 0.00 19.22
C ARG A 397 -13.06 0.06 18.65
N LYS A 398 -13.29 0.83 17.59
CA LYS A 398 -14.57 0.91 16.88
C LYS A 398 -14.89 -0.34 16.05
N LEU A 399 -13.88 -1.11 15.65
CA LEU A 399 -14.01 -2.33 14.85
C LEU A 399 -14.14 -3.60 15.70
N VAL A 400 -13.80 -3.57 16.99
CA VAL A 400 -13.97 -4.74 17.89
C VAL A 400 -15.44 -5.22 17.84
N PRO A 401 -15.70 -6.46 17.42
CA PRO A 401 -17.06 -6.98 17.25
C PRO A 401 -17.84 -7.07 18.56
N LYS A 402 -19.12 -6.68 18.51
CA LYS A 402 -20.08 -6.77 19.62
C LYS A 402 -21.21 -7.77 19.34
N ASP A 403 -21.47 -8.03 18.07
CA ASP A 403 -22.51 -8.91 17.55
C ASP A 403 -22.11 -9.44 16.15
N LYS A 404 -22.96 -10.29 15.55
CA LYS A 404 -22.72 -10.85 14.21
C LYS A 404 -22.60 -9.80 13.10
N SER A 405 -23.30 -8.66 13.21
CA SER A 405 -23.29 -7.59 12.21
C SER A 405 -21.97 -6.82 12.24
N SER A 406 -21.56 -6.37 13.42
CA SER A 406 -20.26 -5.73 13.64
C SER A 406 -19.09 -6.67 13.36
N PHE A 407 -19.23 -7.98 13.58
CA PHE A 407 -18.24 -8.96 13.14
C PHE A 407 -18.10 -9.03 11.62
N LYS A 408 -19.21 -9.02 10.87
CA LYS A 408 -19.19 -8.98 9.41
C LYS A 408 -18.42 -7.74 8.92
N LYS A 409 -18.69 -6.57 9.50
CA LYS A 409 -17.97 -5.32 9.21
C LYS A 409 -16.47 -5.41 9.57
N PHE A 410 -16.15 -5.97 10.73
CA PHE A 410 -14.75 -6.22 11.11
C PHE A 410 -14.04 -7.08 10.06
N ARG A 411 -14.65 -8.19 9.63
CA ARG A 411 -14.07 -9.09 8.63
C ARG A 411 -13.92 -8.42 7.26
N GLU A 412 -14.90 -7.65 6.82
CA GLU A 412 -14.85 -6.89 5.56
C GLU A 412 -13.67 -5.90 5.52
N VAL A 413 -13.35 -5.27 6.67
CA VAL A 413 -12.23 -4.31 6.77
C VAL A 413 -10.90 -5.02 7.01
N MET A 414 -10.86 -5.97 7.94
CA MET A 414 -9.59 -6.52 8.44
C MET A 414 -9.07 -7.67 7.60
N LEU A 415 -9.90 -8.40 6.85
CA LEU A 415 -9.43 -9.50 6.01
C LEU A 415 -8.53 -9.02 4.85
N PRO A 416 -8.88 -7.96 4.08
CA PRO A 416 -7.96 -7.36 3.12
C PRO A 416 -6.69 -6.83 3.79
N ALA A 417 -6.82 -6.13 4.93
CA ALA A 417 -5.68 -5.59 5.67
C ALA A 417 -4.70 -6.69 6.09
N TRP A 418 -5.21 -7.78 6.67
CA TRP A 418 -4.45 -8.97 7.05
C TRP A 418 -3.73 -9.61 5.87
N ARG A 419 -4.44 -9.80 4.74
CA ARG A 419 -3.88 -10.37 3.51
C ARG A 419 -2.70 -9.56 2.98
N HIS A 420 -2.90 -8.26 2.82
CA HIS A 420 -1.86 -7.35 2.31
C HIS A 420 -0.74 -7.16 3.32
N THR A 421 -1.02 -7.10 4.64
CA THR A 421 0.03 -7.06 5.66
C THR A 421 0.91 -8.30 5.64
N LEU A 422 0.35 -9.50 5.43
CA LEU A 422 1.13 -10.74 5.34
C LEU A 422 1.68 -11.03 3.94
N GLN A 423 1.37 -10.19 2.95
CA GLN A 423 1.92 -10.23 1.60
C GLN A 423 1.70 -11.58 0.91
N PHE A 424 0.48 -12.12 0.95
CA PHE A 424 0.12 -13.32 0.19
C PHE A 424 -1.07 -13.06 -0.73
N SER A 425 -1.02 -13.62 -1.94
CA SER A 425 -2.16 -13.59 -2.86
C SER A 425 -3.06 -14.80 -2.61
N PRO A 426 -4.39 -14.68 -2.75
CA PRO A 426 -5.24 -15.85 -2.79
C PRO A 426 -4.80 -16.65 -4.02
N VAL A 427 -4.36 -17.89 -3.83
CA VAL A 427 -4.41 -18.84 -4.94
C VAL A 427 -5.89 -18.96 -5.29
N LEU A 428 -6.20 -18.71 -6.56
CA LEU A 428 -7.55 -18.72 -7.11
C LEU A 428 -8.29 -19.97 -6.63
N ALA A 429 -9.27 -19.81 -5.75
CA ALA A 429 -10.25 -20.83 -5.45
C ALA A 429 -11.12 -21.02 -6.69
N GLY A 430 -10.65 -21.89 -7.59
CA GLY A 430 -11.32 -22.29 -8.83
C GLY A 430 -11.15 -23.79 -9.00
N GLY A 431 -11.83 -24.56 -8.15
CA GLY A 431 -11.90 -26.02 -8.25
C GLY A 431 -13.30 -26.47 -7.91
N ASP A 432 -14.06 -26.90 -8.93
CA ASP A 432 -15.41 -27.42 -8.79
C ASP A 432 -15.48 -28.65 -7.88
N GLY A 433 -16.35 -28.59 -6.87
CA GLY A 433 -17.43 -29.56 -6.66
C GLY A 433 -17.14 -31.07 -6.53
N GLY A 434 -15.92 -31.51 -6.25
CA GLY A 434 -15.61 -32.92 -5.94
C GLY A 434 -15.97 -33.30 -4.49
N SER A 435 -16.58 -34.47 -4.28
CA SER A 435 -16.93 -35.00 -2.95
C SER A 435 -15.68 -35.22 -2.08
N ALA A 436 -15.43 -34.30 -1.14
CA ALA A 436 -14.28 -34.30 -0.23
C ALA A 436 -14.40 -35.32 0.92
N VAL A 437 -13.29 -35.98 1.29
CA VAL A 437 -13.22 -36.98 2.38
C VAL A 437 -11.92 -36.80 3.20
N GLY A 438 -12.02 -36.40 4.48
CA GLY A 438 -10.93 -36.49 5.48
C GLY A 438 -10.55 -35.19 6.21
N THR A 439 -9.87 -35.33 7.36
CA THR A 439 -9.28 -34.25 8.17
C THR A 439 -7.75 -34.30 8.06
N VAL A 440 -7.08 -33.15 7.87
CA VAL A 440 -5.61 -33.02 7.86
C VAL A 440 -5.14 -32.16 9.03
N LEU A 441 -4.20 -32.72 9.80
CA LEU A 441 -3.44 -32.04 10.83
C LEU A 441 -2.07 -31.65 10.25
N THR A 442 -1.75 -30.35 10.28
CA THR A 442 -0.48 -29.78 9.81
C THR A 442 0.25 -29.16 11.00
N ARG A 443 1.37 -29.78 11.40
CA ARG A 443 2.26 -29.26 12.45
C ARG A 443 3.32 -28.37 11.83
N VAL A 444 3.54 -27.24 12.48
CA VAL A 444 4.60 -26.29 12.12
C VAL A 444 5.66 -26.34 13.23
N GLY A 445 6.82 -26.96 12.96
CA GLY A 445 7.87 -27.23 13.95
C GLY A 445 9.28 -27.02 13.39
N GLY A 446 10.27 -26.91 14.29
CA GLY A 446 11.65 -26.51 13.96
C GLY A 446 12.74 -27.57 14.20
N GLY A 447 12.41 -28.79 14.67
CA GLY A 447 13.40 -29.83 14.99
C GLY A 447 12.93 -31.27 14.73
N ALA A 448 13.86 -32.23 14.84
CA ALA A 448 13.66 -33.66 14.51
C ALA A 448 12.99 -34.49 15.64
N ASP A 449 13.03 -34.03 16.90
CA ASP A 449 12.48 -34.75 18.07
C ASP A 449 11.02 -34.41 18.40
N ASP A 450 10.34 -33.67 17.51
CA ASP A 450 8.98 -33.17 17.70
C ASP A 450 7.88 -34.22 17.41
N GLY A 451 8.19 -35.52 17.32
CA GLY A 451 7.37 -36.53 16.63
C GLY A 451 6.35 -37.35 17.44
N GLU A 452 6.48 -37.47 18.77
CA GLU A 452 5.66 -38.43 19.55
C GLU A 452 4.24 -37.94 19.86
N GLY A 453 4.05 -36.66 20.19
CA GLY A 453 2.74 -36.08 20.50
C GLY A 453 1.72 -36.12 19.36
N LEU A 454 2.20 -35.98 18.11
CA LEU A 454 1.36 -36.09 16.91
C LEU A 454 0.80 -37.50 16.72
N LYS A 455 1.58 -38.52 17.07
CA LYS A 455 1.13 -39.92 17.01
C LYS A 455 0.03 -40.15 18.05
N LEU A 456 0.14 -39.59 19.25
CA LEU A 456 -0.90 -39.63 20.28
C LEU A 456 -2.21 -38.93 19.83
N ILE A 457 -2.12 -37.71 19.27
CA ILE A 457 -3.30 -36.97 18.76
C ILE A 457 -3.99 -37.72 17.60
N ALA A 458 -3.22 -38.32 16.71
CA ALA A 458 -3.77 -39.08 15.58
C ALA A 458 -4.31 -40.46 15.97
N ASN A 459 -3.61 -41.17 16.85
CA ASN A 459 -4.00 -42.51 17.30
C ASN A 459 -5.22 -42.45 18.24
N SER A 460 -5.46 -41.33 18.90
CA SER A 460 -6.64 -41.12 19.75
C SER A 460 -7.91 -40.72 18.97
N ASN A 461 -7.83 -40.47 17.65
CA ASN A 461 -8.99 -40.11 16.84
C ASN A 461 -8.98 -40.76 15.44
N PRO A 462 -9.81 -41.79 15.19
CA PRO A 462 -9.82 -42.55 13.92
C PRO A 462 -10.27 -41.74 12.69
N LEU A 463 -10.76 -40.50 12.86
CA LEU A 463 -11.13 -39.59 11.77
C LEU A 463 -10.01 -38.62 11.37
N VAL A 464 -8.94 -38.49 12.16
CA VAL A 464 -7.79 -37.64 11.85
C VAL A 464 -6.77 -38.46 11.06
N LYS A 465 -6.71 -38.27 9.75
CA LYS A 465 -5.62 -38.83 8.95
C LYS A 465 -4.43 -37.87 9.03
N LEU A 466 -3.35 -38.30 9.65
CA LEU A 466 -2.09 -37.55 9.61
C LEU A 466 -1.65 -37.40 8.16
N SER A 467 -1.55 -36.16 7.70
CA SER A 467 -0.58 -35.86 6.66
C SER A 467 0.71 -35.52 7.39
N ASN A 468 1.80 -36.23 7.13
CA ASN A 468 3.14 -35.87 7.63
C ASN A 468 3.68 -34.61 6.93
N SER A 469 2.82 -33.65 6.61
CA SER A 469 3.22 -32.40 5.95
C SER A 469 3.81 -31.49 7.01
N GLN A 470 5.09 -31.71 7.30
CA GLN A 470 5.88 -30.78 8.09
C GLN A 470 6.21 -29.58 7.19
N ILE A 471 5.67 -28.42 7.52
CA ILE A 471 6.12 -27.17 6.90
C ILE A 471 7.42 -26.77 7.60
N THR A 472 8.55 -27.15 7.01
CA THR A 472 9.85 -26.66 7.46
C THR A 472 10.02 -25.23 6.97
N CYS A 473 9.82 -24.28 7.88
CA CYS A 473 10.15 -22.87 7.63
C CYS A 473 11.64 -22.76 7.33
N LYS A 474 12.00 -22.60 6.05
CA LYS A 474 13.41 -22.42 5.65
C LYS A 474 13.90 -21.06 6.14
N PRO A 475 15.17 -20.94 6.59
CA PRO A 475 15.77 -19.65 6.83
C PRO A 475 15.67 -18.81 5.56
N VAL A 476 15.09 -17.61 5.66
CA VAL A 476 15.12 -16.65 4.55
C VAL A 476 16.58 -16.34 4.26
N ALA A 477 16.98 -16.40 2.99
CA ALA A 477 18.37 -16.28 2.53
C ALA A 477 19.07 -14.95 2.87
N ALA A 478 18.48 -14.05 3.67
CA ALA A 478 19.13 -12.80 4.03
C ALA A 478 18.57 -12.12 5.30
N ALA A 479 18.66 -12.77 6.46
CA ALA A 479 18.53 -12.04 7.75
C ALA A 479 19.48 -10.82 7.82
N SER A 480 20.62 -10.89 7.12
CA SER A 480 21.58 -9.78 6.97
C SER A 480 21.10 -8.63 6.06
N ALA A 481 20.15 -8.85 5.15
CA ALA A 481 19.67 -7.83 4.22
C ALA A 481 18.43 -7.07 4.70
N GLU A 482 17.78 -7.49 5.80
CA GLU A 482 16.63 -6.76 6.40
C GLU A 482 16.99 -5.32 6.84
N HIS A 483 18.28 -5.00 6.91
CA HIS A 483 18.80 -3.68 7.26
C HIS A 483 19.14 -2.81 6.04
N THR A 484 18.91 -3.31 4.82
CA THR A 484 19.10 -2.52 3.60
C THR A 484 17.97 -1.51 3.40
N ASN A 485 18.28 -0.38 2.77
CA ASN A 485 17.28 0.66 2.51
C ASN A 485 16.07 0.07 1.75
N PHE A 486 14.87 0.32 2.28
CA PHE A 486 13.59 -0.10 1.73
C PHE A 486 13.39 -1.63 1.64
N PHE A 487 14.11 -2.44 2.42
CA PHE A 487 13.95 -3.90 2.39
C PHE A 487 12.48 -4.33 2.47
N SER A 488 11.74 -3.84 3.46
CA SER A 488 10.34 -4.19 3.70
C SER A 488 9.39 -3.66 2.62
N THR A 489 9.82 -2.75 1.75
CA THR A 489 9.02 -2.31 0.59
C THR A 489 8.98 -3.38 -0.50
N TYR A 490 10.08 -4.11 -0.70
CA TYR A 490 10.26 -5.06 -1.81
C TYR A 490 10.27 -6.53 -1.38
N ASN A 491 10.48 -6.80 -0.09
CA ASN A 491 10.67 -8.13 0.45
C ASN A 491 9.80 -8.36 1.68
N ARG A 492 9.51 -9.63 1.93
CA ARG A 492 8.86 -10.09 3.15
C ARG A 492 9.88 -10.19 4.28
N THR A 493 9.49 -9.81 5.49
CA THR A 493 10.23 -10.17 6.70
C THR A 493 10.17 -11.67 6.95
N LEU A 494 11.03 -12.18 7.84
CA LEU A 494 10.98 -13.58 8.28
C LEU A 494 9.58 -14.01 8.75
N ALA A 495 8.90 -13.16 9.54
CA ALA A 495 7.55 -13.46 10.03
C ALA A 495 6.54 -13.57 8.88
N GLN A 496 6.58 -12.64 7.91
CA GLN A 496 5.69 -12.65 6.75
C GLN A 496 5.94 -13.87 5.85
N GLU A 497 7.21 -14.24 5.58
CA GLU A 497 7.53 -15.40 4.74
C GLU A 497 7.11 -16.72 5.41
N ASN A 498 7.33 -16.87 6.71
CA ASN A 498 6.89 -18.06 7.44
C ASN A 498 5.36 -18.17 7.47
N CYS A 499 4.65 -17.06 7.72
CA CYS A 499 3.19 -17.06 7.65
C CYS A 499 2.69 -17.41 6.25
N ARG A 500 3.30 -16.87 5.19
CA ARG A 500 2.96 -17.18 3.80
C ARG A 500 3.14 -18.68 3.50
N GLN A 501 4.22 -19.30 3.97
CA GLN A 501 4.46 -20.73 3.79
C GLN A 501 3.39 -21.58 4.49
N ILE A 502 3.01 -21.20 5.73
CA ILE A 502 1.93 -21.87 6.48
C ILE A 502 0.60 -21.76 5.73
N ILE A 503 0.23 -20.55 5.30
CA ILE A 503 -1.01 -20.29 4.56
C ILE A 503 -1.01 -21.04 3.22
N SER A 504 0.11 -21.05 2.49
CA SER A 504 0.23 -21.76 1.22
C SER A 504 0.09 -23.28 1.39
N GLY A 505 0.64 -23.84 2.47
CA GLY A 505 0.43 -25.24 2.84
C GLY A 505 -1.04 -25.56 3.10
N CYS A 506 -1.75 -24.67 3.82
CA CYS A 506 -3.19 -24.82 4.07
C CYS A 506 -4.03 -24.82 2.77
N ILE A 507 -3.65 -23.99 1.78
CA ILE A 507 -4.34 -23.92 0.50
C ILE A 507 -4.05 -25.18 -0.33
N TRP A 508 -2.78 -25.62 -0.39
CA TRP A 508 -2.39 -26.83 -1.10
C TRP A 508 -3.13 -28.08 -0.61
N ASP A 509 -3.24 -28.23 0.71
CA ASP A 509 -3.96 -29.35 1.32
C ASP A 509 -5.45 -29.38 0.96
N HIS A 510 -6.04 -28.22 0.70
CA HIS A 510 -7.42 -28.11 0.24
C HIS A 510 -7.57 -28.57 -1.22
N GLU A 511 -6.75 -28.02 -2.12
CA GLU A 511 -6.85 -28.26 -3.57
C GLU A 511 -6.39 -29.67 -3.98
N ALA A 512 -5.27 -30.15 -3.40
CA ALA A 512 -4.63 -31.38 -3.85
C ALA A 512 -5.16 -32.65 -3.17
N ARG A 513 -5.76 -32.52 -1.96
CA ARG A 513 -6.15 -33.68 -1.14
C ARG A 513 -7.64 -33.76 -0.83
N HIS A 514 -8.47 -32.84 -1.35
CA HIS A 514 -9.92 -32.79 -1.11
C HIS A 514 -10.27 -32.92 0.39
N THR A 515 -9.59 -32.15 1.24
CA THR A 515 -9.71 -32.23 2.70
C THR A 515 -10.83 -31.32 3.23
N LYS A 516 -11.56 -31.78 4.25
CA LYS A 516 -12.73 -31.09 4.82
C LYS A 516 -12.39 -30.19 6.02
N VAL A 517 -11.36 -30.54 6.79
CA VAL A 517 -10.96 -29.82 8.01
C VAL A 517 -9.45 -29.71 8.10
N LYS A 518 -8.93 -28.49 8.24
CA LYS A 518 -7.52 -28.15 8.43
C LYS A 518 -7.23 -27.78 9.88
N ILE A 519 -6.40 -28.57 10.55
CA ILE A 519 -5.93 -28.28 11.90
C ILE A 519 -4.49 -27.78 11.82
N LEU A 520 -4.23 -26.55 12.27
CA LEU A 520 -2.88 -26.01 12.44
C LEU A 520 -2.43 -26.14 13.89
N LEU A 521 -1.26 -26.75 14.08
CA LEU A 521 -0.59 -26.85 15.40
C LEU A 521 0.78 -26.19 15.33
N GLY A 522 0.95 -25.08 16.05
CA GLY A 522 2.22 -24.36 16.18
C GLY A 522 2.88 -24.64 17.53
N THR A 523 4.09 -25.19 17.51
CA THR A 523 4.87 -25.56 18.70
C THR A 523 6.04 -24.61 18.93
N ALA A 524 6.36 -24.34 20.20
CA ALA A 524 7.48 -23.47 20.59
C ALA A 524 7.46 -22.11 19.86
N GLN A 525 8.48 -21.81 19.04
CA GLN A 525 8.64 -20.49 18.41
C GLN A 525 7.69 -20.24 17.23
N THR A 526 6.99 -21.25 16.72
CA THR A 526 6.13 -21.14 15.51
C THR A 526 4.68 -20.80 15.84
N GLY A 527 4.25 -20.89 17.11
CA GLY A 527 2.86 -20.68 17.49
C GLY A 527 2.34 -19.29 17.17
N LEU A 528 3.18 -18.25 17.25
CA LEU A 528 2.81 -16.90 16.81
C LEU A 528 2.59 -16.80 15.29
N TRP A 529 3.36 -17.53 14.48
CA TRP A 529 3.15 -17.57 13.02
C TRP A 529 1.88 -18.33 12.66
N VAL A 530 1.63 -19.45 13.35
CA VAL A 530 0.37 -20.20 13.22
C VAL A 530 -0.83 -19.34 13.63
N LEU A 531 -0.70 -18.53 14.68
CA LEU A 531 -1.75 -17.60 15.09
C LEU A 531 -1.98 -16.50 14.05
N LEU A 532 -0.94 -15.94 13.44
CA LEU A 532 -1.10 -15.00 12.31
C LEU A 532 -1.75 -15.65 11.10
N ALA A 533 -1.46 -16.93 10.84
CA ALA A 533 -2.06 -17.70 9.76
C ALA A 533 -3.47 -18.24 10.09
N ALA A 534 -3.96 -18.02 11.31
CA ALA A 534 -5.19 -18.62 11.81
C ALA A 534 -6.42 -18.46 10.89
N PRO A 535 -6.64 -17.31 10.22
CA PRO A 535 -7.78 -17.15 9.31
C PRO A 535 -7.79 -18.10 8.09
N ALA A 536 -6.69 -18.79 7.81
CA ALA A 536 -6.58 -19.75 6.71
C ALA A 536 -6.92 -21.21 7.11
N ALA A 537 -7.18 -21.48 8.39
CA ALA A 537 -7.39 -22.82 8.93
C ALA A 537 -8.77 -22.99 9.60
N ASP A 538 -9.21 -24.25 9.73
CA ASP A 538 -10.51 -24.58 10.32
C ASP A 538 -10.43 -24.84 11.83
N VAL A 539 -9.26 -25.21 12.35
CA VAL A 539 -8.94 -25.37 13.77
C VAL A 539 -7.50 -24.89 13.97
N VAL A 540 -7.25 -24.10 15.00
CA VAL A 540 -5.92 -23.56 15.28
C VAL A 540 -5.52 -23.81 16.73
N ILE A 541 -4.28 -24.25 16.91
CA ILE A 541 -3.67 -24.52 18.20
C ILE A 541 -2.31 -23.84 18.22
N ALA A 542 -2.17 -22.81 19.04
CA ALA A 542 -0.97 -21.98 19.08
C ALA A 542 -0.35 -21.96 20.48
N ASN A 543 0.89 -22.42 20.58
CA ASN A 543 1.75 -22.16 21.74
C ASN A 543 2.30 -20.72 21.63
N CYS A 544 1.82 -19.81 22.46
CA CYS A 544 2.23 -18.40 22.42
C CYS A 544 3.60 -18.13 23.09
N GLY A 545 4.26 -19.16 23.63
CA GLY A 545 5.64 -19.09 24.12
C GLY A 545 5.86 -18.19 25.34
N ALA A 546 4.81 -17.88 26.11
CA ALA A 546 4.78 -16.89 27.19
C ALA A 546 5.33 -15.51 26.77
N ARG A 547 5.29 -15.19 25.46
CA ARG A 547 5.88 -13.95 24.93
C ARG A 547 4.99 -12.75 25.22
N ASP A 548 5.62 -11.62 25.54
CA ASP A 548 4.95 -10.32 25.50
C ASP A 548 4.74 -9.91 24.03
N VAL A 549 3.51 -9.53 23.69
CA VAL A 549 3.14 -9.00 22.36
C VAL A 549 2.38 -7.67 22.49
N SER A 550 2.32 -7.12 23.71
CA SER A 550 1.53 -5.93 24.05
C SER A 550 2.26 -4.62 23.75
N THR A 551 3.60 -4.60 23.82
CA THR A 551 4.43 -3.40 23.60
C THR A 551 5.07 -3.41 22.21
N ASP A 552 5.36 -2.23 21.67
CA ASP A 552 5.97 -2.12 20.35
C ASP A 552 7.37 -2.72 20.36
N GLU A 553 8.13 -2.50 21.45
CA GLU A 553 9.46 -3.04 21.68
C GLU A 553 9.48 -4.58 21.58
N ALA A 554 8.50 -5.25 22.18
CA ALA A 554 8.41 -6.70 22.12
C ALA A 554 8.11 -7.21 20.70
N LEU A 555 7.35 -6.45 19.91
CA LEU A 555 7.06 -6.79 18.52
C LEU A 555 8.23 -6.55 17.55
N LEU A 556 9.26 -5.81 17.97
CA LEU A 556 10.48 -5.63 17.17
C LEU A 556 11.41 -6.84 17.21
N ALA A 557 11.14 -7.83 18.07
CA ALA A 557 11.98 -9.02 18.21
C ALA A 557 12.12 -9.79 16.89
N PRO A 558 13.30 -10.39 16.61
CA PRO A 558 13.50 -11.25 15.45
C PRO A 558 12.46 -12.37 15.35
N GLY A 559 11.92 -12.58 14.16
CA GLY A 559 10.85 -13.56 13.92
C GLY A 559 9.47 -13.14 14.41
N VAL A 560 9.31 -12.00 15.08
CA VAL A 560 8.01 -11.42 15.46
C VAL A 560 7.68 -10.21 14.59
N PHE A 561 8.68 -9.39 14.28
CA PHE A 561 8.52 -8.17 13.50
C PHE A 561 7.86 -8.40 12.13
N CYS A 562 6.73 -7.72 11.93
CA CYS A 562 5.98 -7.65 10.69
C CYS A 562 5.50 -6.21 10.50
N PRO A 563 5.89 -5.51 9.42
CA PRO A 563 5.33 -4.21 9.10
C PRO A 563 3.81 -4.27 9.04
N GLY A 564 3.13 -3.25 9.58
CA GLY A 564 1.68 -3.19 9.65
C GLY A 564 1.02 -4.09 10.70
N LEU A 565 1.79 -4.85 11.50
CA LEU A 565 1.24 -5.75 12.52
C LEU A 565 0.30 -5.03 13.50
N ARG A 566 0.62 -3.79 13.92
CA ARG A 566 -0.28 -3.00 14.77
C ARG A 566 -1.53 -2.52 14.03
N THR A 567 -1.41 -2.27 12.73
CA THR A 567 -2.54 -1.86 11.88
C THR A 567 -3.58 -2.97 11.75
N ILE A 568 -3.15 -4.24 11.76
CA ILE A 568 -4.07 -5.38 11.74
C ILE A 568 -4.53 -5.84 13.12
N GLY A 569 -4.24 -5.08 14.18
CA GLY A 569 -4.60 -5.43 15.55
C GLY A 569 -3.72 -6.51 16.17
N GLY A 570 -2.46 -6.64 15.74
CA GLY A 570 -1.51 -7.61 16.28
C GLY A 570 -1.94 -9.06 16.05
N PHE A 571 -1.54 -9.94 16.96
CA PHE A 571 -1.94 -11.34 16.94
C PHE A 571 -3.43 -11.54 17.28
N GLN A 572 -4.01 -10.67 18.12
CA GLN A 572 -5.43 -10.74 18.44
C GLN A 572 -6.31 -10.50 17.22
N GLY A 573 -5.91 -9.64 16.27
CA GLY A 573 -6.67 -9.43 15.05
C GLY A 573 -6.77 -10.66 14.16
N ALA A 574 -5.68 -11.43 14.02
CA ALA A 574 -5.71 -12.71 13.31
C ALA A 574 -6.59 -13.74 14.05
N ALA A 575 -6.50 -13.79 15.39
CA ALA A 575 -7.34 -14.66 16.23
C ALA A 575 -8.84 -14.33 16.11
N MET A 576 -9.18 -13.04 16.05
CA MET A 576 -10.56 -12.58 15.85
C MET A 576 -11.06 -12.90 14.44
N LEU A 577 -10.23 -12.72 13.41
CA LEU A 577 -10.58 -13.09 12.03
C LEU A 577 -10.83 -14.59 11.86
N ALA A 578 -10.21 -15.43 12.68
CA ALA A 578 -10.45 -16.87 12.71
C ALA A 578 -11.80 -17.24 13.35
N ALA A 579 -12.48 -16.35 14.09
CA ALA A 579 -13.78 -16.68 14.67
C ALA A 579 -14.83 -16.96 13.56
N PRO A 580 -15.73 -17.95 13.73
CA PRO A 580 -15.95 -18.77 14.92
C PRO A 580 -15.24 -20.14 14.87
N HIS A 581 -14.16 -20.28 14.12
CA HIS A 581 -13.42 -21.55 14.05
C HIS A 581 -12.80 -21.90 15.41
N PRO A 582 -12.72 -23.19 15.79
CA PRO A 582 -12.02 -23.62 16.99
C PRO A 582 -10.60 -23.03 17.12
N LEU A 583 -10.33 -22.38 18.27
CA LEU A 583 -9.05 -21.76 18.56
C LEU A 583 -8.60 -22.08 19.99
N LEU A 584 -7.42 -22.71 20.10
CA LEU A 584 -6.73 -22.99 21.35
C LEU A 584 -5.43 -22.18 21.42
N LEU A 585 -5.38 -21.21 22.34
CA LEU A 585 -4.15 -20.51 22.69
C LEU A 585 -3.66 -21.04 24.03
N HIS A 586 -2.40 -21.47 24.10
CA HIS A 586 -1.81 -21.91 25.37
C HIS A 586 -0.41 -21.36 25.54
N ASN A 587 0.12 -21.43 26.76
CA ASN A 587 1.36 -20.74 27.13
C ASN A 587 1.26 -19.23 26.79
N VAL A 588 0.10 -18.65 27.09
CA VAL A 588 -0.21 -17.25 26.83
C VAL A 588 0.42 -16.40 27.94
N GLY A 589 1.34 -15.49 27.59
CA GLY A 589 1.98 -14.61 28.57
C GLY A 589 0.95 -13.71 29.27
N GLU A 590 1.25 -13.29 30.50
CA GLU A 590 0.31 -12.52 31.34
C GLU A 590 -0.19 -11.23 30.68
N LYS A 591 0.65 -10.61 29.83
CA LYS A 591 0.34 -9.37 29.10
C LYS A 591 -0.24 -9.59 27.71
N PHE A 592 -0.54 -10.83 27.31
CA PHE A 592 -1.11 -11.09 25.99
C PHE A 592 -2.55 -10.54 25.93
N PRO A 593 -2.88 -9.68 24.95
CA PRO A 593 -4.22 -9.09 24.85
C PRO A 593 -5.24 -10.14 24.38
N THR A 594 -6.09 -10.63 25.29
CA THR A 594 -7.08 -11.69 24.99
C THR A 594 -8.53 -11.22 24.98
N ASP A 595 -8.82 -10.03 25.52
CA ASP A 595 -10.19 -9.54 25.71
C ASP A 595 -10.96 -9.37 24.39
N ASP A 596 -10.32 -8.78 23.38
CA ASP A 596 -10.93 -8.58 22.05
C ASP A 596 -11.20 -9.91 21.34
N ILE A 597 -10.34 -10.92 21.56
CA ILE A 597 -10.54 -12.29 21.03
C ILE A 597 -11.80 -12.87 21.67
N ARG A 598 -11.91 -12.82 23.00
CA ARG A 598 -13.09 -13.32 23.72
C ARG A 598 -14.36 -12.56 23.30
N ALA A 599 -14.26 -11.26 23.07
CA ALA A 599 -15.38 -10.44 22.59
C ALA A 599 -15.87 -10.90 21.20
N ALA A 600 -14.97 -11.16 20.25
CA ALA A 600 -15.34 -11.65 18.92
C ALA A 600 -16.04 -13.02 18.97
N TYR A 601 -15.56 -13.97 19.78
CA TYR A 601 -16.21 -15.28 19.92
C TYR A 601 -17.56 -15.18 20.64
N ARG A 602 -17.69 -14.31 21.67
CA ARG A 602 -18.99 -14.03 22.31
C ARG A 602 -19.98 -13.41 21.32
N ALA A 603 -19.55 -12.45 20.51
CA ALA A 603 -20.38 -11.78 19.51
C ALA A 603 -21.00 -12.74 18.48
N LEU A 604 -20.34 -13.88 18.23
CA LEU A 604 -20.82 -14.93 17.33
C LEU A 604 -21.56 -16.08 18.04
N GLY A 605 -21.62 -16.09 19.38
CA GLY A 605 -22.16 -17.20 20.15
C GLY A 605 -21.30 -18.48 20.08
N ALA A 606 -19.98 -18.33 19.96
CA ALA A 606 -19.02 -19.41 19.75
C ALA A 606 -17.99 -19.53 20.89
N SER A 607 -18.32 -19.05 22.09
CA SER A 607 -17.36 -19.03 23.22
C SER A 607 -16.87 -20.42 23.63
N ASP A 608 -17.66 -21.47 23.36
CA ASP A 608 -17.31 -22.88 23.53
C ASP A 608 -16.18 -23.36 22.61
N LYS A 609 -15.95 -22.66 21.49
CA LYS A 609 -14.89 -22.95 20.52
C LYS A 609 -13.56 -22.26 20.82
N LEU A 610 -13.52 -21.38 21.82
CA LEU A 610 -12.32 -20.64 22.23
C LEU A 610 -11.79 -21.17 23.56
N ARG A 611 -10.53 -21.60 23.58
CA ARG A 611 -9.81 -21.94 24.82
C ARG A 611 -8.50 -21.14 24.87
N ILE A 612 -8.25 -20.48 25.99
CA ILE A 612 -7.07 -19.64 26.21
C ILE A 612 -6.51 -19.97 27.58
N GLU A 613 -5.27 -20.43 27.64
CA GLU A 613 -4.59 -20.94 28.84
C GLU A 613 -3.25 -20.22 29.03
N THR A 614 -2.96 -19.78 30.26
CA THR A 614 -1.65 -19.18 30.58
C THR A 614 -0.56 -20.24 30.69
N LYS A 615 -0.90 -21.45 31.17
CA LYS A 615 0.03 -22.59 31.23
C LYS A 615 0.27 -23.20 29.86
N GLN A 616 1.44 -23.80 29.66
CA GLN A 616 1.67 -24.69 28.54
C GLN A 616 0.86 -25.99 28.75
N LEU A 617 0.11 -26.41 27.74
CA LEU A 617 -0.63 -27.66 27.75
C LEU A 617 0.23 -28.82 27.26
N SER A 618 -0.04 -30.02 27.77
CA SER A 618 0.54 -31.27 27.26
C SER A 618 -0.13 -31.71 25.95
N ASP A 619 0.52 -32.63 25.23
CA ASP A 619 -0.04 -33.19 23.99
C ASP A 619 -1.35 -33.95 24.24
N GLU A 620 -1.52 -34.59 25.41
CA GLU A 620 -2.77 -35.25 25.81
C GLU A 620 -3.89 -34.24 26.07
N GLU A 621 -3.59 -33.12 26.75
CA GLU A 621 -4.56 -32.05 26.98
C GLU A 621 -5.03 -31.41 25.66
N ILE A 622 -4.13 -31.29 24.69
CA ILE A 622 -4.41 -30.80 23.34
C ILE A 622 -5.28 -31.83 22.59
N ALA A 623 -4.91 -33.11 22.58
CA ALA A 623 -5.68 -34.19 21.95
C ALA A 623 -7.11 -34.27 22.49
N ALA A 624 -7.26 -34.16 23.82
CA ALA A 624 -8.55 -34.18 24.51
C ALA A 624 -9.41 -32.95 24.21
N TRP A 625 -8.82 -31.82 23.84
CA TRP A 625 -9.57 -30.65 23.39
C TRP A 625 -10.02 -30.83 21.93
N ILE A 626 -9.13 -31.26 21.03
CA ILE A 626 -9.45 -31.51 19.61
C ILE A 626 -10.64 -32.46 19.46
N SER A 627 -10.74 -33.51 20.29
CA SER A 627 -11.84 -34.47 20.24
C SER A 627 -13.21 -33.89 20.62
N LYS A 628 -13.26 -32.73 21.29
CA LYS A 628 -14.47 -32.06 21.77
C LYS A 628 -14.99 -30.98 20.82
N VAL A 629 -14.10 -30.29 20.11
CA VAL A 629 -14.45 -29.22 19.16
C VAL A 629 -14.79 -29.84 17.80
N LYS A 630 -16.10 -30.08 17.57
CA LYS A 630 -16.68 -30.55 16.31
C LYS A 630 -17.17 -29.40 15.43
#